data_AF-A0A7X4CHR0-F1
#
_entry.id   AF-A0A7X4CHR0-F1
#
_cell.length_a   1.000
_cell.length_b   1.000
_cell.length_c   1.000
_cell.angle_alpha   90.00
_cell.angle_beta   90.00
_cell.angle_gamma   90.00
#
_symmetry.space_group_name_H-M   'P 1'
#
loop_
_entity.id
_entity.type
_entity.pdbx_description
1 polymer ?
#
loop_
_entity_poly.entity_id
_entity_poly.type
_entity_poly.pdbx_seq_one_letter_code
_entity_poly.pdbx_strand_id
1 'polypeptide(L)'
;MDDDEESKVAYRRDIGLTAVAGAMREIDLREHAPSQPLILSTAERDALLARRDLDITIEPVAGAADQYTLTPGSTVGAVEIDGLSLRITPKIGIPQLLSLACYAIGHVRFETTEVDFPEQWALPDALALAFGAAARRALSRGLLHGYRTEENALQAV
;
A
#
# COMPACT_ATOMS: atom_id res chain seq x y z
N MET A 1 25.46 -9.27 -27.34
CA MET A 1 24.86 -8.83 -28.60
C MET A 1 23.35 -8.99 -28.44
N ASP A 2 22.81 -8.40 -27.37
CA ASP A 2 22.59 -6.94 -27.17
C ASP A 2 21.24 -6.63 -27.84
N ASP A 3 20.19 -6.13 -27.19
CA ASP A 3 20.11 -5.34 -25.97
C ASP A 3 18.76 -5.60 -25.28
N ASP A 4 18.80 -5.76 -23.95
CA ASP A 4 17.65 -5.63 -23.07
C ASP A 4 17.33 -4.12 -22.94
N GLU A 5 16.33 -3.66 -23.68
CA GLU A 5 15.87 -2.28 -23.65
C GLU A 5 14.96 -2.03 -22.42
N GLU A 6 15.64 -1.74 -21.31
CA GLU A 6 15.29 -0.85 -20.19
C GLU A 6 13.89 -0.18 -20.27
N SER A 7 12.83 -0.89 -19.87
CA SER A 7 11.51 -0.28 -19.64
C SER A 7 11.47 0.45 -18.30
N LYS A 8 11.98 1.67 -18.31
CA LYS A 8 11.97 2.64 -17.22
C LYS A 8 10.59 3.32 -17.14
N VAL A 9 9.61 2.64 -16.54
CA VAL A 9 8.27 3.23 -16.33
C VAL A 9 8.30 4.07 -15.06
N ALA A 10 8.56 5.37 -15.25
CA ALA A 10 8.44 6.40 -14.24
C ALA A 10 6.99 6.48 -13.74
N TYR A 11 6.77 5.98 -12.54
CA TYR A 11 5.47 5.95 -11.90
C TYR A 11 5.16 7.31 -11.26
N ARG A 12 4.51 8.21 -12.01
CA ARG A 12 3.96 9.49 -11.49
C ARG A 12 2.60 9.23 -10.82
N ARG A 13 2.53 9.32 -9.48
CA ARG A 13 1.26 9.34 -8.72
C ARG A 13 0.89 10.80 -8.41
N ASP A 14 0.07 11.41 -9.28
CA ASP A 14 -0.70 12.61 -8.96
C ASP A 14 -2.05 12.15 -8.36
N ILE A 15 -2.05 11.74 -7.09
CA ILE A 15 -3.27 11.66 -6.27
C ILE A 15 -3.18 12.77 -5.24
N GLY A 16 -3.97 13.82 -5.47
CA GLY A 16 -3.94 15.06 -4.71
C GLY A 16 -4.24 14.86 -3.22
N LEU A 17 -3.18 14.82 -2.42
CA LEU A 17 -3.21 15.27 -1.03
C LEU A 17 -2.04 16.25 -0.89
N THR A 18 -2.37 17.50 -0.54
CA THR A 18 -1.46 18.64 -0.50
C THR A 18 -0.30 18.41 0.47
N ALA A 19 0.81 17.85 -0.01
CA ALA A 19 2.09 17.84 0.69
C ALA A 19 3.02 18.90 0.09
N VAL A 20 3.42 19.86 0.93
CA VAL A 20 4.29 20.98 0.60
C VAL A 20 5.67 20.44 0.21
N ALA A 21 6.14 20.79 -0.99
CA ALA A 21 7.34 20.25 -1.62
C ALA A 21 8.63 20.62 -0.89
N GLY A 22 9.08 19.76 0.02
CA GLY A 22 10.46 19.26 0.00
C GLY A 22 10.48 17.97 -0.82
N ALA A 23 11.53 17.68 -1.58
CA ALA A 23 11.59 16.47 -2.39
C ALA A 23 11.51 15.23 -1.47
N MET A 24 10.36 14.56 -1.47
CA MET A 24 10.13 13.37 -0.65
C MET A 24 10.99 12.22 -1.19
N ARG A 25 11.82 11.62 -0.34
CA ARG A 25 12.68 10.50 -0.73
C ARG A 25 11.91 9.20 -0.57
N GLU A 26 11.79 8.42 -1.63
CA GLU A 26 11.11 7.12 -1.61
C GLU A 26 12.10 5.97 -1.40
N ILE A 27 11.76 5.02 -0.53
CA ILE A 27 12.52 3.78 -0.30
C ILE A 27 11.56 2.60 -0.38
N ASP A 28 11.87 1.68 -1.29
CA ASP A 28 11.15 0.43 -1.45
C ASP A 28 11.88 -0.71 -0.74
N LEU A 29 11.18 -1.35 0.18
CA LEU A 29 11.64 -2.53 0.91
C LEU A 29 10.73 -3.72 0.60
N ARG A 30 11.25 -4.92 0.87
CA ARG A 30 10.50 -6.17 0.79
C ARG A 30 10.44 -6.79 2.17
N GLU A 31 9.25 -7.26 2.54
CA GLU A 31 8.98 -8.00 3.78
C GLU A 31 10.05 -9.09 4.01
N HIS A 32 10.63 -9.11 5.20
CA HIS A 32 11.70 -10.04 5.62
C HIS A 32 12.99 -10.03 4.77
N ALA A 33 13.17 -9.07 3.87
CA ALA A 33 14.37 -8.96 3.05
C ALA A 33 15.22 -7.77 3.51
N PRO A 34 16.54 -7.96 3.74
CA PRO A 34 17.43 -6.85 4.00
C PRO A 34 17.54 -5.96 2.77
N SER A 35 17.56 -4.65 3.00
CA SER A 35 17.83 -3.66 1.97
C SER A 35 19.31 -3.69 1.54
N GLN A 36 19.61 -3.04 0.42
CA GLN A 36 20.98 -2.56 0.21
C GLN A 36 21.31 -1.49 1.27
N PRO A 37 22.60 -1.23 1.55
CA PRO A 37 23.00 -0.12 2.41
C PRO A 37 22.36 1.20 1.99
N LEU A 38 21.65 1.83 2.91
CA LEU A 38 20.97 3.11 2.72
C LEU A 38 21.63 4.17 3.59
N ILE A 39 21.89 5.34 2.99
CA ILE A 39 22.30 6.52 3.76
C ILE A 39 21.07 7.05 4.49
N LEU A 40 21.14 7.10 5.81
CA LEU A 40 20.11 7.68 6.68
C LEU A 40 20.73 8.78 7.55
N SER A 41 20.10 9.94 7.57
CA SER A 41 20.39 10.95 8.57
C SER A 41 20.03 10.43 9.97
N THR A 42 20.64 11.02 11.00
CA THR A 42 20.32 10.70 12.39
C THR A 42 18.83 10.91 12.69
N ALA A 43 18.22 11.96 12.12
CA ALA A 43 16.80 12.24 12.28
C ALA A 43 15.93 11.14 11.64
N GLU A 44 16.18 10.75 10.39
CA GLU A 44 15.44 9.67 9.73
C GLU A 44 15.56 8.34 10.48
N ARG A 45 16.78 7.99 10.93
CA ARG A 45 17.03 6.78 11.72
C ARG A 45 16.23 6.79 13.01
N ASP A 46 16.31 7.88 13.77
CA ASP A 46 15.66 7.98 15.07
C ASP A 46 14.13 8.01 14.92
N ALA A 47 13.62 8.65 13.86
CA ALA A 47 12.20 8.65 13.53
C ALA A 47 11.69 7.27 13.12
N LEU A 48 12.48 6.49 12.37
CA LEU A 48 12.17 5.08 12.07
C LEU A 48 12.17 4.22 13.34
N LEU A 49 13.15 4.39 14.23
CA LEU A 49 13.21 3.67 15.51
C LEU A 49 12.06 4.01 16.46
N ALA A 50 11.51 5.22 16.36
CA ALA A 50 10.33 5.63 17.13
C ALA A 50 9.05 4.92 16.69
N ARG A 51 9.00 4.38 15.46
CA ARG A 51 7.84 3.70 14.87
C ARG A 51 7.81 2.21 15.19
N ARG A 52 7.40 1.88 16.42
CA ARG A 52 7.30 0.49 16.89
C ARG A 52 6.28 -0.37 16.14
N ASP A 53 5.34 0.26 15.42
CA ASP A 53 4.33 -0.41 14.59
C ASP A 53 4.89 -0.98 13.28
N LEU A 54 6.04 -0.48 12.80
CA LEU A 54 6.61 -0.90 11.52
C LEU A 54 7.41 -2.21 11.58
N ASP A 55 7.72 -2.72 12.78
CA ASP A 55 8.50 -3.94 12.97
C ASP A 55 9.75 -3.97 12.06
N ILE A 56 10.62 -2.96 12.17
CA ILE A 56 11.79 -2.80 11.30
C ILE A 56 13.09 -2.86 12.10
N THR A 57 14.03 -3.67 11.62
CA THR A 57 15.40 -3.75 12.17
C THR A 57 16.32 -2.84 11.37
N ILE A 58 17.13 -2.05 12.08
CA ILE A 58 18.11 -1.11 11.50
C ILE A 58 19.50 -1.51 11.96
N GLU A 59 20.34 -1.95 11.04
CA GLU A 59 21.71 -2.41 11.34
C GLU A 59 22.74 -1.48 10.70
N PRO A 60 23.72 -0.96 11.45
CA PRO A 60 24.78 -0.14 10.88
C PRO A 60 25.72 -0.97 10.00
N VAL A 61 26.17 -0.41 8.89
CA VAL A 61 27.16 -1.04 8.02
C VAL A 61 28.57 -0.82 8.57
N ALA A 62 29.33 -1.90 8.75
CA ALA A 62 30.69 -1.82 9.29
C ALA A 62 31.58 -0.93 8.41
N GLY A 63 32.24 0.04 9.03
CA GLY A 63 33.14 0.97 8.34
C GLY A 63 32.45 2.20 7.72
N ALA A 64 31.14 2.36 7.86
CA ALA A 64 30.40 3.54 7.45
C ALA A 64 29.71 4.22 8.65
N ALA A 65 29.62 5.55 8.63
CA ALA A 65 29.05 6.34 9.75
C ALA A 65 27.53 6.55 9.65
N ASP A 66 27.01 6.56 8.42
CA ASP A 66 25.64 6.96 8.07
C ASP A 66 24.91 5.94 7.19
N GLN A 67 25.49 4.76 6.98
CA GLN A 67 24.88 3.70 6.19
C GLN A 67 24.27 2.61 7.08
N TYR A 68 23.05 2.24 6.74
CA TYR A 68 22.27 1.26 7.46
C TYR A 68 21.61 0.27 6.51
N THR A 69 21.54 -0.98 6.94
CA THR A 69 20.71 -2.02 6.32
C THR A 69 19.38 -2.05 7.06
N LEU A 70 18.29 -1.91 6.32
CA LEU A 70 16.93 -1.98 6.84
C LEU A 70 16.33 -3.34 6.53
N THR A 71 15.77 -4.02 7.53
CA THR A 71 15.05 -5.29 7.35
C THR A 71 13.65 -5.17 7.95
N PRO A 72 12.60 -5.07 7.12
CA PRO A 72 11.22 -5.12 7.61
C PRO A 72 10.86 -6.51 8.12
N GLY A 73 10.01 -6.56 9.13
CA GLY A 73 9.37 -7.77 9.62
C GLY A 73 8.12 -8.10 8.81
N SER A 74 7.02 -8.37 9.51
CA SER A 74 5.77 -8.88 8.91
C SER A 74 4.75 -7.79 8.52
N THR A 75 5.07 -6.52 8.80
CA THR A 75 4.20 -5.39 8.46
C THR A 75 4.41 -4.96 7.02
N VAL A 76 3.35 -5.01 6.21
CA VAL A 76 3.33 -4.59 4.80
C VAL A 76 2.50 -3.31 4.67
N GLY A 77 2.96 -2.35 3.87
CA GLY A 77 2.26 -1.07 3.71
C GLY A 77 3.17 0.06 3.25
N ALA A 78 2.71 1.30 3.42
CA ALA A 78 3.50 2.50 3.17
C ALA A 78 3.40 3.46 4.36
N VAL A 79 4.46 4.19 4.62
CA VAL A 79 4.54 5.14 5.73
C VAL A 79 5.39 6.34 5.36
N GLU A 80 4.94 7.52 5.74
CA GLU A 80 5.69 8.77 5.60
C GLU A 80 6.24 9.20 6.96
N ILE A 81 7.52 9.58 6.99
CA ILE A 81 8.26 9.99 8.19
C ILE A 81 9.24 11.08 7.78
N ASP A 82 9.05 12.32 8.25
CA ASP A 82 10.00 13.42 8.07
C ASP A 82 10.52 13.62 6.62
N GLY A 83 9.64 13.48 5.62
CA GLY A 83 9.99 13.61 4.20
C GLY A 83 10.59 12.35 3.57
N LEU A 84 10.62 11.24 4.30
CA LEU A 84 10.92 9.90 3.81
C LEU A 84 9.61 9.11 3.63
N SER A 85 9.38 8.57 2.43
CA SER A 85 8.31 7.64 2.15
C SER A 85 8.89 6.23 2.06
N LEU A 86 8.49 5.37 2.98
CA LEU A 86 8.92 3.98 3.06
C LEU A 86 7.77 3.08 2.63
N ARG A 87 7.99 2.28 1.59
CA ARG A 87 7.02 1.29 1.10
C ARG A 87 7.57 -0.12 1.30
N ILE A 88 6.84 -0.94 2.04
CA ILE A 88 7.17 -2.34 2.29
C ILE A 88 6.23 -3.22 1.46
N THR A 89 6.80 -4.02 0.57
CA THR A 89 6.07 -4.91 -0.34
C THR A 89 6.00 -6.35 0.21
N PRO A 90 4.86 -7.05 0.05
CA PRO A 90 4.69 -8.40 0.57
C PRO A 90 5.55 -9.40 -0.23
N LYS A 91 6.09 -10.42 0.44
CA LYS A 91 6.87 -11.46 -0.26
C LYS A 91 6.03 -12.35 -1.18
N ILE A 92 4.73 -12.46 -0.88
CA ILE A 92 3.77 -13.34 -1.55
C ILE A 92 3.00 -12.66 -2.70
N GLY A 93 3.19 -11.36 -2.91
CA GLY A 93 2.38 -10.57 -3.85
C GLY A 93 1.08 -10.04 -3.23
N ILE A 94 0.52 -8.99 -3.85
CA ILE A 94 -0.72 -8.33 -3.41
C ILE A 94 -1.96 -9.23 -3.54
N PRO A 95 -2.15 -10.04 -4.60
CA PRO A 95 -3.32 -10.91 -4.74
C PRO A 95 -3.44 -11.93 -3.60
N GLN A 96 -2.33 -12.59 -3.27
CA GLN A 96 -2.26 -13.60 -2.23
C GLN A 96 -2.48 -12.99 -0.85
N LEU A 97 -1.91 -11.79 -0.60
CA LEU A 97 -2.15 -11.04 0.63
C LEU A 97 -3.64 -10.70 0.80
N LEU A 98 -4.29 -10.19 -0.25
CA LEU A 98 -5.73 -9.89 -0.23
C LEU A 98 -6.57 -11.16 0.00
N SER A 99 -6.20 -12.28 -0.61
CA SER A 99 -6.86 -13.57 -0.38
C SER A 99 -6.77 -14.00 1.09
N LEU A 100 -5.58 -13.88 1.70
CA LEU A 100 -5.38 -14.22 3.11
C LEU A 100 -6.15 -13.28 4.04
N ALA A 101 -6.17 -11.97 3.76
CA ALA A 101 -6.91 -10.99 4.54
C ALA A 101 -8.42 -11.30 4.51
N CYS A 102 -8.96 -11.53 3.31
CA CYS A 102 -10.34 -11.94 3.10
C CYS A 102 -10.71 -13.23 3.84
N TYR A 103 -9.81 -14.22 3.83
CA TYR A 103 -9.97 -15.46 4.59
C TYR A 103 -10.02 -15.18 6.10
N ALA A 104 -9.08 -14.41 6.63
CA ALA A 104 -8.98 -14.10 8.05
C ALA A 104 -10.18 -13.34 8.60
N ILE A 105 -10.78 -12.45 7.80
CA ILE A 105 -11.97 -11.65 8.18
C ILE A 105 -13.26 -12.52 8.13
N GLY A 106 -13.19 -13.75 7.62
CA GLY A 106 -14.33 -14.69 7.59
C GLY A 106 -15.39 -14.36 6.54
N HIS A 107 -15.05 -13.55 5.53
CA HIS A 107 -16.02 -12.96 4.59
C HIS A 107 -16.04 -13.57 3.18
N VAL A 108 -15.41 -14.73 2.90
CA VAL A 108 -15.29 -15.17 1.50
C VAL A 108 -15.73 -16.60 1.19
N ARG A 109 -16.66 -16.70 0.22
CA ARG A 109 -16.75 -17.80 -0.76
C ARG A 109 -15.94 -17.36 -1.97
N PHE A 110 -14.79 -17.99 -2.22
CA PHE A 110 -13.96 -17.65 -3.38
C PHE A 110 -14.64 -18.20 -4.63
N GLU A 111 -15.17 -17.32 -5.48
CA GLU A 111 -15.51 -17.69 -6.86
C GLU A 111 -14.23 -17.55 -7.70
N THR A 112 -13.96 -18.54 -8.55
CA THR A 112 -12.76 -18.67 -9.41
C THR A 112 -12.72 -17.65 -10.56
N THR A 113 -13.30 -16.46 -10.37
CA THR A 113 -13.07 -15.36 -11.30
C THR A 113 -11.77 -14.70 -10.89
N GLU A 114 -10.69 -15.08 -11.56
CA GLU A 114 -9.38 -14.47 -11.41
C GLU A 114 -9.48 -13.00 -11.84
N VAL A 115 -9.49 -12.09 -10.87
CA VAL A 115 -9.14 -10.70 -11.15
C VAL A 115 -7.63 -10.71 -11.31
N ASP A 116 -7.17 -10.53 -12.54
CA ASP A 116 -5.75 -10.35 -12.80
C ASP A 116 -5.32 -9.01 -12.19
N PHE A 117 -4.48 -9.08 -11.17
CA PHE A 117 -3.83 -7.90 -10.60
C PHE A 117 -2.39 -7.91 -11.11
N PRO A 118 -2.01 -6.99 -12.00
CA PRO A 118 -0.63 -6.79 -12.41
C PRO A 118 0.30 -6.68 -11.19
N GLU A 119 1.46 -7.34 -11.24
CA GLU A 119 2.44 -7.36 -10.14
C GLU A 119 2.86 -5.95 -9.67
N GLN A 120 2.77 -4.95 -10.55
CA GLN A 120 3.10 -3.56 -10.26
C GLN A 120 2.04 -2.77 -9.46
N TRP A 121 0.86 -3.34 -9.15
CA TRP A 121 -0.17 -2.60 -8.43
C TRP A 121 0.12 -2.47 -6.95
N ALA A 122 -0.04 -1.26 -6.43
CA ALA A 122 -0.05 -1.06 -4.99
C ALA A 122 -1.37 -1.59 -4.41
N LEU A 123 -1.35 -1.90 -3.10
CA LEU A 123 -2.53 -2.40 -2.39
C LEU A 123 -3.80 -1.54 -2.59
N PRO A 124 -3.76 -0.19 -2.57
CA PRO A 124 -4.94 0.63 -2.80
C PRO A 124 -5.54 0.46 -4.20
N ASP A 125 -4.70 0.29 -5.22
CA ASP A 125 -5.11 0.12 -6.61
C ASP A 125 -5.89 -1.20 -6.77
N ALA A 126 -5.35 -2.28 -6.17
CA ALA A 126 -6.01 -3.59 -6.14
C ALA A 126 -7.34 -3.55 -5.37
N LEU A 127 -7.39 -2.86 -4.22
CA LEU A 127 -8.62 -2.70 -3.44
C LEU A 127 -9.69 -1.92 -4.18
N ALA A 128 -9.32 -0.83 -4.88
CA ALA A 128 -10.26 -0.03 -5.66
C ALA A 128 -10.95 -0.86 -6.75
N LEU A 129 -10.19 -1.72 -7.44
CA LEU A 129 -10.74 -2.59 -8.47
C LEU A 129 -11.59 -3.72 -7.90
N ALA A 130 -11.14 -4.37 -6.83
CA ALA A 130 -11.92 -5.38 -6.14
C ALA A 130 -13.26 -4.79 -5.63
N PHE A 131 -13.23 -3.59 -5.06
CA PHE A 131 -14.42 -2.87 -4.63
C PHE A 131 -15.35 -2.53 -5.80
N GLY A 132 -14.81 -1.99 -6.91
CA GLY A 132 -15.60 -1.67 -8.10
C GLY A 132 -16.30 -2.89 -8.69
N ALA A 133 -15.60 -4.02 -8.78
CA ALA A 133 -16.18 -5.29 -9.22
C ALA A 133 -17.27 -5.78 -8.26
N ALA A 134 -17.01 -5.72 -6.95
CA ALA A 134 -17.97 -6.10 -5.92
C ALA A 134 -19.23 -5.23 -5.94
N ALA A 135 -19.08 -3.91 -6.08
CA ALA A 135 -20.18 -2.96 -6.18
C ALA A 135 -21.02 -3.23 -7.44
N ARG A 136 -20.39 -3.42 -8.60
CA ARG A 136 -21.11 -3.74 -9.84
C ARG A 136 -21.92 -5.03 -9.73
N ARG A 137 -21.35 -6.05 -9.10
CA ARG A 137 -22.04 -7.33 -8.84
C ARG A 137 -23.19 -7.15 -7.85
N ALA A 138 -22.98 -6.45 -6.74
CA ALA A 138 -24.00 -6.23 -5.72
C ALA A 138 -25.18 -5.41 -6.26
N LEU A 139 -24.91 -4.40 -7.08
CA LEU A 139 -25.92 -3.51 -7.67
C LEU A 139 -26.55 -4.07 -8.95
N SER A 140 -26.06 -5.20 -9.48
CA SER A 140 -26.56 -5.80 -10.73
C SER A 140 -28.04 -6.21 -10.66
N ARG A 141 -28.56 -6.45 -9.45
CA ARG A 141 -29.96 -6.84 -9.21
C ARG A 141 -30.88 -5.65 -8.91
N GLY A 142 -30.38 -4.42 -9.10
CA GLY A 142 -31.04 -3.18 -8.73
C GLY A 142 -30.56 -2.64 -7.38
N LEU A 143 -30.84 -1.35 -7.14
CA LEU A 143 -30.51 -0.69 -5.88
C LEU A 143 -31.43 -1.20 -4.77
N LEU A 144 -30.87 -1.48 -3.59
CA LEU A 144 -31.64 -1.74 -2.39
C LEU A 144 -32.26 -0.43 -1.91
N HIS A 145 -33.55 -0.25 -2.15
CA HIS A 145 -34.30 0.91 -1.66
C HIS A 145 -34.77 0.63 -0.24
N GLY A 146 -34.23 1.35 0.73
CA GLY A 146 -34.79 1.42 2.08
C GLY A 146 -35.85 2.50 2.15
N TYR A 147 -36.93 2.25 2.90
CA TYR A 147 -37.89 3.30 3.26
C TYR A 147 -37.44 3.95 4.55
N ARG A 148 -37.37 5.28 4.56
CA ARG A 148 -37.16 6.08 5.76
C ARG A 148 -38.36 7.00 5.94
N THR A 149 -38.97 6.98 7.12
CA THR A 149 -40.02 7.93 7.47
C THR A 149 -39.36 9.27 7.78
N GLU A 150 -39.75 10.31 7.06
CA GLU A 150 -39.36 11.69 7.34
C GLU A 150 -40.63 12.52 7.55
N GLU A 151 -40.74 13.17 8.70
CA GLU A 151 -41.75 14.20 8.93
C GLU A 151 -41.27 15.48 8.25
N ASN A 152 -41.78 15.73 7.05
CA ASN A 152 -41.59 16.99 6.34
C ASN A 152 -42.93 17.73 6.27
N ALA A 153 -42.90 19.04 6.57
CA ALA A 153 -44.02 19.93 6.29
C ALA A 153 -44.11 20.13 4.77
N LEU A 154 -44.77 19.19 4.10
CA LEU A 154 -45.03 19.26 2.67
C LEU A 154 -46.06 20.36 2.40
N GLN A 155 -45.75 21.29 1.49
CA GLN A 155 -46.75 22.19 0.94
C GLN A 155 -47.64 21.39 -0.02
N ALA A 156 -48.88 21.15 0.39
CA ALA A 156 -49.96 20.43 -0.29
C ALA A 156 -49.85 18.88 -0.26
N VAL A 157 -50.93 18.14 -0.04
CA VAL A 157 -52.35 18.38 -0.40
C VAL A 157 -53.29 18.45 0.80
#